data_AF-A0A8J3ASC2-F1
#
_entry.id   AF-A0A8J3ASC2-F1
#
_cell.length_a   1.000
_cell.length_b   1.000
_cell.length_c   1.000
_cell.angle_alpha   90.00
_cell.angle_beta   90.00
_cell.angle_gamma   90.00
#
_symmetry.space_group_name_H-M   'P 1'
#
loop_
_entity.id
_entity.type
_entity.pdbx_description
1 polymer ?
#
loop_
_entity_poly.entity_id
_entity_poly.type
_entity_poly.pdbx_seq_one_letter_code
_entity_poly.pdbx_strand_id
1 'polypeptide(L)'
;MVFRDVYPEKGQGARRTIVSVAMSENERDAIELAHRYIGEDAYIWTDENPAYGQLAAWWEHEAVPHSEMFQTPEGVNDNQAESFFSRLRRCEYGTVHRIEPKYLMDLANEMAWREDVRRMSERQKLTDLFCKIMKNGLSRWWRGYFQGHHREMELLML
;
A
#
# COMPACT_ATOMS: atom_id res chain seq x y z
N MET A 1 -4.01 -2.64 5.03
CA MET A 1 -3.50 -1.26 5.18
C MET A 1 -2.63 -0.87 4.00
N VAL A 2 -2.66 0.39 3.58
CA VAL A 2 -1.78 0.92 2.54
C VAL A 2 -1.15 2.22 3.03
N PHE A 3 0.16 2.36 2.85
CA PHE A 3 0.91 3.59 3.12
C PHE A 3 1.32 4.19 1.79
N ARG A 4 0.94 5.45 1.56
CA ARG A 4 1.19 6.16 0.31
C ARG A 4 1.98 7.42 0.62
N ASP A 5 3.27 7.35 0.33
CA ASP A 5 4.15 8.52 0.39
C ASP A 5 3.84 9.43 -0.80
N VAL A 6 3.75 10.74 -0.58
CA VAL A 6 3.27 11.71 -1.57
C VAL A 6 4.41 12.65 -1.95
N TYR A 7 4.49 13.00 -3.23
CA TYR A 7 5.43 14.02 -3.67
C TYR A 7 5.10 15.38 -3.02
N PRO A 8 6.11 16.14 -2.55
CA PRO A 8 5.91 17.50 -2.06
C PRO A 8 5.30 18.43 -3.12
N GLU A 9 5.60 18.18 -4.39
CA GLU A 9 5.04 18.94 -5.51
C GLU A 9 3.57 18.57 -5.76
N LYS A 10 2.70 19.57 -5.66
CA LYS A 10 1.26 19.40 -5.93
C LYS A 10 1.01 18.82 -7.33
N GLY A 11 0.07 17.89 -7.40
CA GLY A 11 -0.39 17.25 -8.65
C GLY A 11 0.39 16.00 -9.08
N GLN A 12 1.56 15.73 -8.50
CA GLN A 12 2.31 14.50 -8.79
C GLN A 12 1.64 13.26 -8.16
N GLY A 13 1.01 13.39 -7.00
CA GLY A 13 0.34 12.29 -6.28
C GLY A 13 1.35 11.40 -5.55
N ALA A 14 1.04 10.11 -5.39
CA ALA A 14 1.93 9.20 -4.66
C ALA A 14 3.26 8.91 -5.39
N ARG A 15 4.32 8.80 -4.58
CA ARG A 15 5.70 8.45 -4.94
C ARG A 15 6.02 6.98 -4.68
N ARG A 16 5.58 6.46 -3.54
CA ARG A 16 5.88 5.11 -3.09
C ARG A 16 4.68 4.53 -2.37
N THR A 17 4.42 3.25 -2.63
CA THR A 17 3.35 2.50 -2.00
C THR A 17 3.91 1.33 -1.21
N ILE A 18 3.43 1.18 0.02
CA ILE A 18 3.65 -0.01 0.83
C ILE A 18 2.29 -0.58 1.19
N VAL A 19 2.12 -1.88 0.99
CA VAL A 19 0.88 -2.59 1.29
C VAL A 19 1.14 -3.61 2.39
N SER A 20 0.17 -3.74 3.29
CA SER A 20 0.13 -4.81 4.27
C SER A 20 -1.27 -5.38 4.37
N VAL A 21 -1.38 -6.70 4.54
CA VAL A 21 -2.65 -7.38 4.77
C VAL A 21 -2.76 -7.65 6.26
N ALA A 22 -3.88 -7.24 6.84
CA ALA A 22 -4.27 -7.48 8.22
C ALA A 22 -5.67 -8.10 8.23
N MET A 23 -5.97 -8.90 9.25
CA MET A 23 -7.27 -9.56 9.39
C MET A 23 -8.40 -8.59 9.69
N SER A 24 -8.07 -7.49 10.35
CA SER A 24 -8.99 -6.40 10.66
C SER A 24 -8.25 -5.08 10.71
N GLU A 25 -8.99 -3.99 10.61
CA GLU A 25 -8.49 -2.67 10.89
C GLU A 25 -8.54 -2.45 12.40
N ASN A 26 -7.39 -2.55 13.06
CA ASN A 26 -7.27 -2.38 14.50
C ASN A 26 -6.04 -1.56 14.85
N GLU A 27 -6.10 -0.89 16.01
CA GLU A 27 -5.08 0.03 16.49
C GLU A 27 -3.70 -0.62 16.61
N ARG A 28 -3.64 -1.84 17.18
CA ARG A 28 -2.39 -2.55 17.38
C ARG A 28 -1.64 -2.77 16.07
N ASP A 29 -2.33 -3.28 15.06
CA ASP A 29 -1.76 -3.54 13.75
C ASP A 29 -1.39 -2.23 13.03
N ALA A 30 -2.21 -1.19 13.17
CA ALA A 30 -1.91 0.14 12.62
C ALA A 30 -0.60 0.71 13.19
N ILE A 31 -0.43 0.68 14.50
CA ILE A 31 0.76 1.16 15.19
C ILE A 31 1.99 0.33 14.81
N GLU A 32 1.88 -1.00 14.81
CA GLU A 32 3.01 -1.87 14.47
C GLU A 32 3.51 -1.60 13.04
N LEU A 33 2.60 -1.47 12.08
CA LEU A 33 2.94 -1.17 10.70
C LEU A 33 3.47 0.26 10.53
N ALA A 34 2.90 1.24 11.24
CA ALA A 34 3.37 2.62 11.22
C ALA A 34 4.83 2.71 11.65
N HIS A 35 5.20 2.13 12.80
CA HIS A 35 6.59 2.10 13.25
C HIS A 35 7.53 1.36 12.30
N ARG A 36 7.04 0.36 11.56
CA ARG A 36 7.86 -0.40 10.62
C ARG A 36 8.19 0.38 9.34
N TYR A 37 7.26 1.21 8.85
CA TYR A 37 7.34 1.76 7.50
C TYR A 37 7.34 3.28 7.41
N ILE A 38 6.93 3.98 8.46
CA ILE A 38 6.82 5.43 8.49
C ILE A 38 8.04 6.00 9.20
N GLY A 39 8.67 7.02 8.61
CA GLY A 39 9.78 7.73 9.24
C GLY A 39 9.30 8.57 10.43
N GLU A 40 10.17 8.80 11.42
CA GLU A 40 9.82 9.53 12.65
C GLU A 40 9.33 10.97 12.38
N ASP A 41 9.90 11.64 11.37
CA ASP A 41 9.53 13.02 11.00
C ASP A 41 8.36 13.10 9.99
N ALA A 42 7.63 12.01 9.77
CA ALA A 42 6.53 12.00 8.81
C ALA A 42 5.28 12.71 9.37
N TYR A 43 4.59 13.42 8.47
CA TYR A 43 3.26 13.94 8.72
C TYR A 43 2.23 12.98 8.10
N ILE A 44 1.31 12.48 8.92
CA ILE A 44 0.38 11.40 8.56
C ILE A 44 -1.03 11.94 8.38
N TRP A 45 -1.68 11.56 7.27
CA TRP A 45 -3.10 11.78 7.04
C TRP A 45 -3.85 10.45 6.97
N THR A 46 -4.98 10.36 7.69
CA THR A 46 -5.87 9.19 7.68
C THR A 46 -7.34 9.60 7.54
N ASP A 47 -8.22 8.61 7.46
CA ASP A 47 -9.65 8.80 7.74
C ASP A 47 -9.92 8.91 9.25
N GLU A 48 -11.20 8.97 9.61
CA GLU A 48 -11.69 9.08 10.99
C GLU A 48 -11.74 7.75 11.76
N ASN A 49 -11.17 6.66 11.25
CA ASN A 49 -11.22 5.38 11.94
C ASN A 49 -10.44 5.45 13.28
N PRO A 50 -11.06 5.06 14.42
CA PRO A 50 -10.42 5.09 15.73
C PRO A 50 -9.08 4.34 15.81
N ALA A 51 -8.86 3.34 14.96
CA ALA A 51 -7.61 2.60 14.88
C ALA A 51 -6.38 3.50 14.64
N TYR A 52 -6.57 4.68 14.04
CA TYR A 52 -5.49 5.61 13.73
C TYR A 52 -5.26 6.68 14.80
N GLY A 53 -6.16 6.84 15.77
CA GLY A 53 -6.09 7.94 16.74
C GLY A 53 -4.82 7.95 17.59
N GLN A 54 -4.28 6.77 17.91
CA GLN A 54 -3.08 6.63 18.73
C GLN A 54 -1.78 7.01 17.98
N LEU A 55 -1.82 7.17 16.65
CA LEU A 55 -0.64 7.60 15.87
C LEU A 55 -0.15 9.01 16.26
N ALA A 56 -1.06 9.88 16.72
CA ALA A 56 -0.74 11.22 17.21
C ALA A 56 0.20 11.24 18.43
N ALA A 57 0.45 10.09 19.08
CA ALA A 57 1.43 9.99 20.16
C ALA A 57 2.89 10.03 19.68
N TRP A 58 3.15 9.76 18.39
CA TRP A 58 4.52 9.71 17.84
C TRP A 58 4.71 10.55 16.58
N TRP A 59 3.65 10.81 15.82
CA TRP A 59 3.72 11.58 14.58
C TRP A 59 2.80 12.78 14.63
N GLU A 60 3.12 13.80 13.83
CA GLU A 60 2.13 14.80 13.48
C GLU A 60 1.05 14.10 12.63
N HIS A 61 -0.19 14.10 13.11
CA HIS A 61 -1.28 13.29 12.56
C HIS A 61 -2.56 14.11 12.46
N GLU A 62 -3.18 14.06 11.28
CA GLU A 62 -4.52 14.61 11.07
C GLU A 62 -5.43 13.58 10.40
N ALA A 63 -6.69 13.57 10.84
CA ALA A 63 -7.74 12.74 10.28
C ALA A 63 -8.75 13.62 9.54
N VAL A 64 -9.16 13.22 8.34
CA VAL A 64 -10.23 13.91 7.61
C VAL A 64 -11.61 13.33 8.03
N PRO A 65 -12.55 14.18 8.49
CA PRO A 65 -13.90 13.73 8.82
C PRO A 65 -14.76 13.65 7.55
N HIS A 66 -14.83 12.47 6.95
CA HIS A 66 -15.56 12.23 5.69
C HIS A 66 -17.07 12.43 5.77
N SER A 67 -17.64 12.42 6.97
CA SER A 67 -19.05 12.76 7.19
C SER A 67 -19.36 14.25 6.93
N GLU A 68 -18.34 15.11 6.98
CA GLU A 68 -18.47 16.56 6.84
C GLU A 68 -17.79 17.11 5.59
N MET A 69 -16.62 16.57 5.23
CA MET A 69 -15.80 17.09 4.13
C MET A 69 -14.94 16.02 3.45
N PHE A 70 -14.68 16.22 2.16
CA PHE A 70 -13.76 15.35 1.40
C PHE A 70 -12.28 15.74 1.56
N GLN A 71 -12.02 16.98 1.98
CA GLN A 71 -10.69 17.53 2.17
C GLN A 71 -10.79 18.75 3.07
N THR A 72 -9.85 18.94 3.99
CA THR A 72 -9.76 20.17 4.79
C THR A 72 -9.30 21.36 3.93
N PRO A 73 -9.54 22.62 4.36
CA PRO A 73 -8.99 23.81 3.71
C PRO A 73 -7.46 23.78 3.56
N GLU A 74 -6.78 23.13 4.49
CA GLU A 74 -5.32 22.95 4.54
C GLU A 74 -4.82 21.87 3.57
N GLY A 75 -5.73 21.03 3.06
CA GLY A 75 -5.43 20.00 2.09
C GLY A 75 -5.38 18.58 2.64
N VAL A 76 -5.70 18.36 3.91
CA VAL A 76 -5.70 17.02 4.53
C VAL A 76 -6.81 16.16 3.92
N ASN A 77 -6.42 14.96 3.47
CA ASN A 77 -7.28 13.94 2.90
C ASN A 77 -6.55 12.59 2.84
N ASP A 78 -7.30 11.53 2.58
CA ASP A 78 -6.82 10.15 2.38
C ASP A 78 -6.97 9.66 0.91
N ASN A 79 -7.22 10.58 -0.03
CA ASN A 79 -7.52 10.25 -1.44
C ASN A 79 -6.46 9.35 -2.10
N GLN A 80 -5.19 9.42 -1.67
CA GLN A 80 -4.13 8.56 -2.21
C GLN A 80 -4.31 7.09 -1.84
N ALA A 81 -4.84 6.80 -0.65
CA ALA A 81 -5.19 5.46 -0.21
C ALA A 81 -6.48 4.99 -0.90
N GLU A 82 -7.52 5.82 -0.94
CA GLU A 82 -8.78 5.51 -1.64
C GLU A 82 -8.55 5.23 -3.13
N SER A 83 -7.71 6.03 -3.79
CA SER A 83 -7.35 5.84 -5.19
C SER A 83 -6.68 4.49 -5.44
N PHE A 84 -5.81 4.06 -4.52
CA PHE A 84 -5.18 2.74 -4.59
C PHE A 84 -6.22 1.62 -4.46
N PHE A 85 -7.08 1.67 -3.44
CA PHE A 85 -8.11 0.66 -3.22
C PHE A 85 -9.11 0.58 -4.38
N SER A 86 -9.50 1.72 -4.95
CA SER A 86 -10.36 1.77 -6.14
C SER A 86 -9.73 1.04 -7.33
N ARG A 87 -8.42 1.18 -7.54
CA ARG A 87 -7.70 0.48 -8.62
C ARG A 87 -7.49 -0.99 -8.35
N LEU A 88 -7.19 -1.37 -7.11
CA LEU A 88 -7.11 -2.77 -6.71
C LEU A 88 -8.44 -3.49 -6.94
N ARG A 89 -9.57 -2.86 -6.59
CA ARG A 89 -10.92 -3.38 -6.84
C ARG A 89 -11.24 -3.45 -8.35
N ARG A 90 -10.80 -2.49 -9.15
CA ARG A 90 -10.92 -2.55 -10.63
C ARG A 90 -10.10 -3.71 -11.23
N CYS A 91 -8.93 -3.99 -10.67
CA CYS A 91 -8.09 -5.13 -11.06
C CYS A 91 -8.81 -6.46 -10.79
N GLU A 92 -9.44 -6.59 -9.62
CA GLU A 92 -10.27 -7.75 -9.25
C GLU A 92 -11.35 -8.03 -10.30
N TYR A 93 -12.06 -6.99 -10.77
CA TYR A 93 -13.15 -7.17 -11.73
C TYR A 93 -12.70 -7.48 -13.16
N GLY A 94 -11.55 -6.96 -13.59
CA GLY A 94 -11.23 -6.89 -15.03
C GLY A 94 -9.90 -7.50 -15.46
N THR A 95 -8.98 -7.77 -14.53
CA THR A 95 -7.60 -8.17 -14.88
C THR A 95 -7.26 -9.56 -14.38
N VAL A 96 -7.62 -9.88 -13.14
CA VAL A 96 -7.32 -11.19 -12.54
C VAL A 96 -8.56 -12.08 -12.56
N HIS A 97 -8.35 -13.39 -12.68
CA HIS A 97 -9.46 -14.34 -12.68
C HIS A 97 -10.12 -14.47 -11.30
N ARG A 98 -9.31 -14.43 -10.22
CA ARG A 98 -9.76 -14.54 -8.83
C ARG A 98 -8.68 -13.97 -7.90
N ILE A 99 -9.11 -13.25 -6.88
CA ILE A 99 -8.27 -12.88 -5.74
C ILE A 99 -8.61 -13.80 -4.58
N GLU A 100 -7.65 -14.64 -4.17
CA GLU A 100 -7.76 -15.43 -2.95
C GLU A 100 -6.99 -14.73 -1.83
N PRO A 101 -7.44 -14.80 -0.56
CA PRO A 101 -6.71 -14.23 0.57
C PRO A 101 -5.24 -14.68 0.60
N LYS A 102 -5.04 -15.95 0.27
CA LYS A 102 -3.73 -16.57 0.08
C LYS A 102 -2.78 -15.74 -0.78
N TYR A 103 -3.24 -15.12 -1.88
CA TYR A 103 -2.40 -14.35 -2.82
C TYR A 103 -2.65 -12.84 -2.80
N LEU A 104 -3.49 -12.35 -1.88
CA LEU A 104 -3.88 -10.94 -1.82
C LEU A 104 -2.68 -10.02 -1.69
N MET A 105 -1.72 -10.37 -0.83
CA MET A 105 -0.49 -9.59 -0.63
C MET A 105 0.34 -9.49 -1.93
N ASP A 106 0.47 -10.57 -2.71
CA ASP A 106 1.24 -10.56 -3.96
C ASP A 106 0.58 -9.64 -5.00
N LEU A 107 -0.74 -9.75 -5.15
CA LEU A 107 -1.51 -8.93 -6.09
C LEU A 107 -1.57 -7.47 -5.66
N ALA A 108 -1.69 -7.19 -4.36
CA ALA A 108 -1.63 -5.83 -3.83
C ALA A 108 -0.24 -5.20 -4.07
N ASN A 109 0.85 -5.96 -3.90
CA ASN A 109 2.20 -5.49 -4.19
C ASN A 109 2.42 -5.26 -5.69
N GLU A 110 1.87 -6.11 -6.55
CA GLU A 110 1.90 -5.88 -8.00
C GLU A 110 1.18 -4.58 -8.37
N MET A 111 -0.01 -4.35 -7.82
CA MET A 111 -0.76 -3.12 -8.04
C MET A 111 -0.03 -1.90 -7.49
N ALA A 112 0.60 -2.01 -6.32
CA ALA A 112 1.43 -0.97 -5.73
C ALA A 112 2.57 -0.57 -6.68
N TRP A 113 3.30 -1.55 -7.20
CA TRP A 113 4.37 -1.31 -8.17
C TRP A 113 3.84 -0.65 -9.45
N ARG A 114 2.77 -1.19 -10.04
CA ARG A 114 2.14 -0.63 -11.26
C ARG A 114 1.72 0.83 -11.07
N GLU A 115 1.20 1.17 -9.90
CA GLU A 115 0.83 2.54 -9.55
C GLU A 115 2.04 3.46 -9.42
N ASP A 116 3.08 3.02 -8.72
CA ASP A 116 4.29 3.81 -8.49
C ASP A 116 5.04 4.09 -9.80
N VAL A 117 5.05 3.13 -10.75
CA VAL A 117 5.73 3.29 -12.04
C VAL A 117 4.83 3.77 -13.18
N ARG A 118 3.55 4.11 -12.92
CA ARG A 118 2.55 4.36 -13.98
C ARG A 118 2.91 5.48 -14.96
N ARG A 119 3.70 6.47 -14.51
CA ARG A 119 4.13 7.63 -15.31
C ARG A 119 5.52 7.46 -15.93
N MET A 120 6.18 6.33 -15.68
CA MET A 120 7.49 6.04 -16.25
C MET A 120 7.35 5.54 -17.70
N SER A 121 8.37 5.79 -18.52
CA SER A 121 8.49 5.15 -19.83
C SER A 121 8.69 3.63 -19.69
N GLU A 122 8.37 2.88 -20.74
CA GLU A 122 8.56 1.41 -20.73
C GLU A 122 10.01 1.00 -20.47
N ARG A 123 10.98 1.75 -20.99
CA ARG A 123 12.41 1.51 -20.68
C ARG A 123 12.69 1.66 -19.18
N GLN A 124 12.12 2.69 -18.54
CA GLN A 124 12.31 2.94 -17.10
C GLN A 124 11.64 1.84 -16.26
N LYS A 125 10.42 1.42 -16.62
CA LYS A 125 9.71 0.31 -15.95
C LYS A 125 10.51 -0.98 -16.02
N LEU A 126 11.01 -1.33 -17.21
CA LEU A 126 11.86 -2.51 -17.41
C LEU A 126 13.13 -2.42 -16.57
N THR A 127 13.82 -1.27 -16.61
CA THR A 127 15.05 -1.06 -15.84
C THR A 127 14.79 -1.20 -14.34
N ASP A 128 13.72 -0.59 -13.83
CA ASP A 128 13.32 -0.69 -12.42
C ASP A 128 13.01 -2.13 -12.00
N LEU A 129 12.24 -2.85 -12.82
CA LEU A 129 11.92 -4.26 -12.58
C LEU A 129 13.18 -5.13 -12.56
N PHE A 130 14.09 -4.96 -13.52
CA PHE A 130 15.37 -5.69 -13.54
C PHE A 130 16.21 -5.36 -12.30
N CYS A 131 16.33 -4.10 -11.92
CA CYS A 131 17.04 -3.72 -10.70
C CYS A 131 16.44 -4.39 -9.46
N LYS A 132 15.11 -4.43 -9.35
CA LYS A 132 14.42 -5.12 -8.25
C LYS A 132 14.67 -6.63 -8.29
N ILE A 133 14.58 -7.28 -9.44
CA ILE A 133 14.84 -8.73 -9.58
C ILE A 133 16.28 -9.05 -9.18
N MET A 134 17.26 -8.27 -9.65
CA MET A 134 18.69 -8.54 -9.40
C MET A 134 19.12 -8.24 -7.96
N LYS A 135 18.43 -7.33 -7.27
CA LYS A 135 18.68 -7.02 -5.85
C LYS A 135 18.03 -8.02 -4.89
N ASN A 136 17.01 -8.73 -5.35
CA ASN A 136 16.30 -9.71 -4.55
C ASN A 136 16.79 -11.12 -4.88
N GLY A 137 16.84 -11.98 -3.86
CA GLY A 137 17.18 -13.39 -4.05
C GLY A 137 16.06 -14.19 -4.73
N LEU A 138 16.27 -15.50 -4.82
CA LEU A 138 15.22 -16.42 -5.27
C LEU A 138 13.97 -16.27 -4.40
N SER A 139 12.80 -16.23 -5.05
CA SER A 139 11.53 -16.12 -4.32
C SER A 139 11.35 -17.30 -3.36
N ARG A 140 11.04 -16.99 -2.10
CA ARG A 140 10.70 -17.98 -1.08
C ARG A 140 9.42 -18.74 -1.42
N TRP A 141 8.45 -18.07 -2.02
CA TRP A 141 7.08 -18.59 -2.20
C TRP A 141 6.77 -19.06 -3.62
N TRP A 142 7.45 -18.49 -4.62
CA TRP A 142 7.17 -18.79 -6.02
C TRP A 142 8.13 -19.83 -6.62
N ARG A 143 9.27 -20.10 -5.97
CA ARG A 143 10.20 -21.15 -6.42
C ARG A 143 9.57 -22.53 -6.20
N GLY A 144 9.44 -23.30 -7.28
CA GLY A 144 8.82 -24.63 -7.24
C GLY A 144 7.29 -24.60 -7.34
N TYR A 145 6.67 -23.44 -7.60
CA TYR A 145 5.21 -23.33 -7.74
C TYR A 145 4.64 -24.30 -8.79
N PHE A 146 5.30 -24.40 -9.96
CA PHE A 146 4.92 -25.34 -11.04
C PHE A 146 5.19 -26.82 -10.70
N GLN A 147 5.92 -27.10 -9.62
CA GLN A 147 6.17 -28.45 -9.10
C GLN A 147 5.16 -28.83 -8.02
N GLY A 148 4.16 -27.98 -7.75
CA GLY A 148 3.16 -28.19 -6.70
C GLY A 148 3.55 -27.64 -5.32
N HIS A 149 4.70 -26.98 -5.19
CA HIS A 149 5.08 -26.33 -3.93
C HIS A 149 4.36 -25.00 -3.81
N HIS A 150 3.18 -25.03 -3.19
CA HIS A 150 2.35 -23.85 -3.00
C HIS A 150 2.40 -23.39 -1.54
N ARG A 151 2.36 -22.08 -1.32
CA ARG A 151 2.18 -21.52 0.02
C ARG A 151 0.86 -22.04 0.62
N GLU A 152 0.82 -22.40 1.90
CA GLU A 152 -0.44 -22.90 2.50
C GLU A 152 -1.30 -21.77 3.08
N MET A 153 -0.65 -20.72 3.58
CA MET A 153 -1.30 -19.62 4.30
C MET A 153 -1.21 -18.29 3.54
N GLU A 154 -2.04 -17.34 3.94
CA GLU A 154 -1.93 -15.95 3.53
C GLU A 154 -0.74 -15.24 4.21
N LEU A 155 -0.30 -14.13 3.62
CA LEU A 155 0.78 -13.31 4.17
C LEU A 155 0.18 -12.14 4.94
N LEU A 156 0.12 -12.27 6.27
CA LEU A 156 -0.32 -11.22 7.17
C LEU A 156 0.88 -10.48 7.76
N MET A 157 0.80 -9.14 7.82
CA MET A 157 1.68 -8.30 8.66
C MET A 157 3.20 -8.55 8.50
N LEU A 158 3.67 -8.80 7.26
CA LEU A 158 5.09 -8.99 6.93
C LEU A 158 5.75 -7.69 6.47
#